data_AF-A0A661DED6-F1
#
_entry.id   AF-A0A661DED6-F1
#
_cell.length_a   1.000
_cell.length_b   1.000
_cell.length_c   1.000
_cell.angle_alpha   90.00
_cell.angle_beta   90.00
_cell.angle_gamma   90.00
#
_symmetry.space_group_name_H-M   'P 1'
#
loop_
_entity.id
_entity.type
_entity.pdbx_description
1 polymer ?
#
loop_
_entity_poly.entity_id
_entity_poly.type
_entity_poly.pdbx_seq_one_letter_code
_entity_poly.pdbx_strand_id
1 'polypeptide(L)'
;MARGDVIVFEEARQNITIKDSVDLTNTATFVVRLIDSLPQAADTTPDSSDYTEVAGTGYAEIELTTSWTEVDGVVTFGCLDVPTWAKNAAGPEDIRAALIYTKDITVVEDAICFFDMTLDAGVTPVSLRTGEIALTFSAAGIFSLTQV
;
A
#
# COMPACT_ATOMS: atom_id res chain seq x y z
N MET A 1 -1.64 -4.41 -15.41
CA MET A 1 -2.07 -3.27 -14.57
C MET A 1 -1.46 -2.01 -15.13
N ALA A 2 -2.19 -0.90 -15.07
CA ALA A 2 -1.65 0.39 -15.42
C ALA A 2 -0.94 1.00 -14.21
N ARG A 3 0.05 1.86 -14.46
CA ARG A 3 0.69 2.63 -13.41
C ARG A 3 -0.34 3.37 -12.57
N GLY A 4 -0.24 3.25 -11.25
CA GLY A 4 -1.12 3.92 -10.29
C GLY A 4 -2.42 3.16 -9.99
N ASP A 5 -2.64 1.99 -10.60
CA ASP A 5 -3.70 1.09 -10.17
C ASP A 5 -3.46 0.68 -8.72
N VAL A 6 -4.54 0.67 -7.93
CA VAL A 6 -4.57 0.14 -6.55
C VAL A 6 -5.14 -1.26 -6.59
N ILE A 7 -4.45 -2.20 -5.96
CA ILE A 7 -4.78 -3.62 -5.97
C ILE A 7 -4.85 -4.06 -4.53
N VAL A 8 -6.05 -4.47 -4.10
CA VAL A 8 -6.28 -5.06 -2.78
C VAL A 8 -6.02 -6.57 -2.91
N PHE A 9 -5.25 -7.14 -2.00
CA PHE A 9 -5.05 -8.59 -1.96
C PHE A 9 -6.38 -9.30 -1.71
N GLU A 10 -6.58 -10.46 -2.32
CA GLU A 10 -7.80 -11.25 -2.13
C GLU A 10 -7.98 -11.62 -0.65
N GLU A 11 -6.89 -11.95 0.04
CA GLU A 11 -6.86 -12.26 1.48
C GLU A 11 -7.17 -11.05 2.36
N ALA A 12 -6.91 -9.81 1.92
CA ALA A 12 -7.22 -8.64 2.73
C ALA A 12 -8.72 -8.59 3.08
N ARG A 13 -9.61 -9.04 2.18
CA ARG A 13 -11.05 -9.15 2.49
C ARG A 13 -11.33 -10.12 3.64
N GLN A 14 -10.63 -11.24 3.70
CA GLN A 14 -10.74 -12.21 4.77
C GLN A 14 -10.13 -11.65 6.07
N ASN A 15 -8.94 -11.07 5.97
CA ASN A 15 -8.18 -10.63 7.14
C ASN A 15 -8.79 -9.37 7.79
N ILE A 16 -9.51 -8.56 7.03
CA ILE A 16 -10.31 -7.44 7.54
C ILE A 16 -11.58 -7.91 8.28
N THR A 17 -12.14 -9.07 7.92
CA THR A 17 -13.40 -9.55 8.50
C THR A 17 -13.21 -10.49 9.68
N ILE A 18 -12.00 -11.07 9.83
CA ILE A 18 -11.63 -11.88 10.99
C ILE A 18 -11.06 -10.96 12.07
N LYS A 19 -11.66 -11.03 13.26
CA LYS A 19 -11.55 -10.04 14.36
C LYS A 19 -10.14 -9.74 14.91
N ASP A 20 -9.08 -10.42 14.47
CA ASP A 20 -7.73 -10.25 15.04
C ASP A 20 -6.62 -10.19 13.97
N SER A 21 -6.96 -10.10 12.67
CA SER A 21 -5.99 -10.19 11.55
C SER A 21 -5.75 -8.90 10.76
N VAL A 22 -6.65 -7.93 10.72
CA VAL A 22 -6.36 -6.55 10.29
C VAL A 22 -7.41 -5.68 10.97
N ASP A 23 -7.01 -4.93 11.99
CA ASP A 23 -7.91 -4.00 12.66
C ASP A 23 -8.03 -2.71 11.84
N LEU A 24 -9.18 -2.51 11.21
CA LEU A 24 -9.48 -1.30 10.45
C LEU A 24 -10.02 -0.15 11.32
N THR A 25 -10.07 -0.32 12.64
CA THR A 25 -10.40 0.79 13.53
C THR A 25 -9.21 1.75 13.66
N ASN A 26 -9.47 3.01 14.03
CA ASN A 26 -8.48 4.10 14.13
C ASN A 26 -7.32 3.86 15.13
N THR A 27 -7.16 2.65 15.65
CA THR A 27 -6.10 2.25 16.57
C THR A 27 -4.94 1.52 15.89
N ALA A 28 -5.09 1.07 14.65
CA ALA A 28 -4.00 0.45 13.90
C ALA A 28 -3.18 1.49 13.15
N THR A 29 -1.86 1.30 13.16
CA THR A 29 -0.91 2.08 12.36
C THR A 29 -0.76 1.44 10.99
N PHE A 30 -1.05 2.20 9.94
CA PHE A 30 -0.85 1.79 8.55
C PHE A 30 0.39 2.47 8.00
N VAL A 31 1.20 1.71 7.26
CA VAL A 31 2.43 2.21 6.66
C VAL A 31 2.42 1.93 5.16
N VAL A 32 2.97 2.86 4.39
CA VAL A 32 3.33 2.63 2.99
C VAL A 32 4.84 2.45 2.82
N ARG A 33 5.23 1.34 2.20
CA ARG A 33 6.62 0.96 1.88
C ARG A 33 6.81 0.87 0.38
N LEU A 34 7.94 1.35 -0.14
CA LEU A 34 8.33 1.08 -1.53
C LEU A 34 9.08 -0.26 -1.63
N ILE A 35 8.67 -1.11 -2.56
CA ILE A 35 9.22 -2.45 -2.75
C ILE A 35 9.75 -2.67 -4.17
N ASP A 36 10.74 -3.57 -4.30
CA ASP A 36 11.50 -3.84 -5.53
C ASP A 36 10.87 -4.90 -6.45
N SER A 37 9.76 -5.47 -5.98
CA SER A 37 8.98 -6.53 -6.60
C SER A 37 7.53 -6.06 -6.78
N LEU A 38 6.83 -6.64 -7.76
CA LEU A 38 5.41 -6.39 -7.96
C LEU A 38 4.63 -7.58 -7.37
N PRO A 39 3.85 -7.39 -6.29
CA PRO A 39 3.01 -8.44 -5.72
C PRO A 39 1.92 -8.93 -6.68
N GLN A 40 1.30 -10.06 -6.37
CA GLN A 40 0.12 -10.55 -7.08
C GLN A 40 -1.11 -10.46 -6.18
N ALA A 41 -2.25 -10.03 -6.73
CA ALA A 41 -3.50 -9.94 -5.96
C ALA A 41 -3.90 -11.27 -5.30
N ALA A 42 -3.53 -12.39 -5.93
CA ALA A 42 -3.84 -13.75 -5.52
C ALA A 42 -2.79 -14.37 -4.58
N ASP A 43 -1.82 -13.59 -4.07
CA ASP A 43 -0.89 -14.07 -3.04
C ASP A 43 -1.70 -14.52 -1.81
N THR A 44 -1.56 -15.79 -1.42
CA THR A 44 -2.45 -16.46 -0.46
C THR A 44 -2.09 -16.21 1.01
N THR A 45 -0.94 -15.59 1.27
CA THR A 45 -0.46 -15.25 2.61
C THR A 45 0.31 -13.92 2.55
N PRO A 46 -0.33 -12.82 2.13
CA PRO A 46 0.40 -11.59 1.82
C PRO A 46 0.91 -10.95 3.12
N ASP A 47 2.20 -11.08 3.38
CA ASP A 47 2.88 -10.49 4.53
C ASP A 47 3.94 -9.48 4.09
N SER A 48 4.08 -8.37 4.81
CA SER A 48 5.02 -7.30 4.50
C SER A 48 6.46 -7.79 4.52
N SER A 49 6.76 -8.85 5.25
CA SER A 49 8.08 -9.49 5.28
C SER A 49 8.39 -10.33 4.04
N ASP A 50 7.39 -10.72 3.25
CA ASP A 50 7.58 -11.43 1.98
C ASP A 50 8.03 -10.49 0.85
N TYR A 51 7.82 -9.18 1.02
CA TYR A 51 8.14 -8.17 0.01
C TYR A 51 9.39 -7.37 0.39
N THR A 52 10.39 -7.41 -0.50
CA THR A 52 11.68 -6.74 -0.24
C THR A 52 11.55 -5.23 -0.43
N GLU A 53 11.92 -4.49 0.63
CA GLU A 53 12.00 -3.03 0.59
C GLU A 53 13.12 -2.56 -0.35
N VAL A 54 12.87 -1.49 -1.09
CA VAL A 54 13.88 -0.90 -1.97
C VAL A 54 15.11 -0.42 -1.20
N ALA A 55 16.30 -0.67 -1.74
CA ALA A 55 17.55 -0.21 -1.16
C ALA A 55 17.94 1.19 -1.67
N GLY A 56 18.47 2.04 -0.80
CA GLY A 56 18.94 3.38 -1.19
C GLY A 56 18.91 4.39 -0.04
N THR A 57 19.07 5.67 -0.38
CA THR A 57 18.99 6.79 0.58
C THR A 57 17.95 7.82 0.14
N GLY A 58 17.45 8.64 1.06
CA GLY A 58 16.44 9.64 0.72
C GLY A 58 15.03 9.07 0.52
N TYR A 59 14.85 7.82 0.92
CA TYR A 59 13.56 7.15 1.07
C TYR A 59 13.47 6.66 2.52
N ALA A 60 12.26 6.71 3.06
CA ALA A 60 11.85 6.08 4.31
C ALA A 60 10.37 5.71 4.15
N GLU A 61 9.94 4.62 4.78
CA GLU A 61 8.51 4.32 4.88
C GLU A 61 7.73 5.49 5.47
N ILE A 62 6.48 5.65 5.05
CA ILE A 62 5.60 6.73 5.53
C ILE A 62 4.44 6.10 6.29
N GLU A 63 4.27 6.53 7.54
CA GLU A 63 3.05 6.25 8.31
C GLU A 63 1.89 7.06 7.73
N LEU A 64 0.76 6.40 7.48
CA LEU A 64 -0.40 7.00 6.85
C LEU A 64 -1.34 7.59 7.89
N THR A 65 -1.73 8.85 7.71
CA THR A 65 -2.88 9.42 8.41
C THR A 65 -4.15 8.89 7.76
N THR A 66 -4.70 7.80 8.27
CA THR A 66 -5.84 7.13 7.63
C THR A 66 -7.18 7.82 7.93
N SER A 67 -8.09 7.75 6.97
CA SER A 67 -9.50 8.11 7.18
C SER A 67 -10.39 6.90 6.98
N TRP A 68 -11.38 6.77 7.86
CA TRP A 68 -12.32 5.66 7.89
C TRP A 68 -13.74 6.20 7.96
N THR A 69 -14.58 5.81 7.00
CA THR A 69 -16.01 6.14 7.01
C THR A 69 -16.84 4.90 6.71
N GLU A 70 -17.98 4.77 7.38
CA GLU A 70 -18.99 3.75 7.10
C GLU A 70 -20.32 4.45 6.86
N VAL A 71 -20.90 4.26 5.68
CA VAL A 71 -22.22 4.79 5.31
C VAL A 71 -22.95 3.74 4.48
N ASP A 72 -24.20 3.46 4.82
CA ASP A 72 -25.07 2.53 4.09
C ASP A 72 -24.45 1.14 3.85
N GLY A 73 -23.68 0.63 4.81
CA GLY A 73 -23.01 -0.69 4.70
C GLY A 73 -21.79 -0.69 3.78
N VAL A 74 -21.27 0.48 3.39
CA VAL A 74 -20.02 0.65 2.66
C VAL A 74 -18.98 1.26 3.58
N VAL A 75 -17.90 0.52 3.83
CA VAL A 75 -16.71 1.02 4.52
C VAL A 75 -15.74 1.57 3.48
N THR A 76 -15.24 2.78 3.69
CA THR A 76 -14.22 3.41 2.84
C THR A 76 -12.95 3.63 3.63
N PHE A 77 -11.84 3.08 3.12
CA PHE A 77 -10.50 3.36 3.58
C PHE A 77 -9.89 4.49 2.77
N GLY A 78 -9.33 5.49 3.43
CA GLY A 78 -8.63 6.59 2.78
C GLY A 78 -7.37 7.01 3.52
N CYS A 79 -6.69 7.99 2.97
CA CYS A 79 -5.60 8.70 3.63
C CYS A 79 -5.83 10.21 3.49
N LEU A 80 -5.64 10.94 4.59
CA LEU A 80 -5.81 12.38 4.67
C LEU A 80 -4.61 13.14 4.09
N ASP A 81 -3.44 12.53 4.17
CA ASP A 81 -2.20 13.10 3.65
C ASP A 81 -1.80 12.37 2.37
N VAL A 82 -1.03 13.06 1.52
CA VAL A 82 -0.45 12.47 0.30
C VAL A 82 0.97 12.02 0.64
N PRO A 83 1.27 10.71 0.70
CA PRO A 83 2.63 10.22 0.86
C PRO A 83 3.48 10.71 -0.31
N THR A 84 4.57 11.41 0.02
CA THR A 84 5.49 11.96 -0.97
C THR A 84 6.93 11.62 -0.62
N TRP A 85 7.68 11.22 -1.64
CA TRP A 85 9.12 11.01 -1.56
C TRP A 85 9.82 11.91 -2.56
N ALA A 86 10.52 12.91 -2.03
CA ALA A 86 11.26 13.86 -2.84
C ALA A 86 12.36 13.18 -3.66
N LYS A 87 12.63 13.72 -4.85
CA LYS A 87 13.73 13.25 -5.69
C LYS A 87 15.06 13.21 -4.91
N ASN A 88 15.77 12.10 -4.98
CA ASN A 88 17.09 11.95 -4.40
C ASN A 88 18.06 11.27 -5.38
N ALA A 89 19.23 11.88 -5.61
CA ALA A 89 20.23 11.36 -6.56
C ALA A 89 20.86 10.02 -6.13
N ALA A 90 20.82 9.70 -4.83
CA ALA A 90 21.23 8.41 -4.27
C ALA A 90 20.01 7.58 -3.81
N GLY A 91 18.83 7.91 -4.35
CA GLY A 91 17.59 7.18 -4.11
C GLY A 91 17.51 5.86 -4.87
N PRO A 92 16.49 5.03 -4.54
CA PRO A 92 16.21 3.78 -5.22
C PRO A 92 15.85 3.98 -6.69
N GLU A 93 16.17 3.00 -7.53
CA GLU A 93 15.95 3.02 -8.98
C GLU A 93 15.04 1.89 -9.48
N ASP A 94 14.69 0.97 -8.59
CA ASP A 94 14.06 -0.32 -8.84
C ASP A 94 12.68 -0.44 -8.18
N ILE A 95 12.02 0.70 -7.93
CA ILE A 95 10.70 0.74 -7.28
C ILE A 95 9.65 0.14 -8.23
N ARG A 96 9.03 -0.96 -7.82
CA ARG A 96 7.96 -1.63 -8.59
C ARG A 96 6.58 -1.47 -8.00
N ALA A 97 6.48 -1.38 -6.68
CA ALA A 97 5.21 -1.13 -6.03
C ALA A 97 5.36 -0.30 -4.75
N ALA A 98 4.24 0.30 -4.34
CA ALA A 98 4.08 0.85 -3.00
C ALA A 98 3.09 -0.04 -2.25
N LEU A 99 3.53 -0.69 -1.18
CA LEU A 99 2.77 -1.64 -0.37
C LEU A 99 2.18 -0.92 0.84
N ILE A 100 0.88 -1.08 1.09
CA ILE A 100 0.22 -0.66 2.33
C ILE A 100 -0.01 -1.89 3.21
N TYR A 101 0.44 -1.81 4.46
CA TYR A 101 0.31 -2.87 5.46
C TYR A 101 0.03 -2.29 6.85
N THR A 102 -0.49 -3.11 7.76
CA THR A 102 -0.62 -2.76 9.19
C THR A 102 0.65 -3.06 9.95
N LYS A 103 1.22 -2.06 10.62
CA LYS A 103 2.46 -2.21 11.39
C LYS A 103 2.27 -2.88 12.76
N ASP A 104 1.11 -2.72 13.37
CA ASP A 104 0.87 -3.08 14.77
C ASP A 104 0.36 -4.51 14.98
N ILE A 105 0.39 -5.34 13.95
CA ILE A 105 -0.13 -6.70 14.03
C ILE A 105 0.92 -7.69 14.55
N THR A 106 0.44 -8.69 15.29
CA THR A 106 1.27 -9.73 15.91
C THR A 106 1.18 -11.09 15.21
N VAL A 107 0.36 -11.18 14.16
CA VAL A 107 0.20 -12.34 13.30
C VAL A 107 0.74 -12.04 11.90
N VAL A 108 1.09 -13.11 11.18
CA VAL A 108 1.43 -13.07 9.76
C VAL A 108 0.22 -12.64 8.92
N GLU A 109 0.47 -12.09 7.73
CA GLU A 109 -0.52 -11.60 6.74
C GLU A 109 -1.01 -10.15 6.96
N ASP A 110 -0.07 -9.24 7.17
CA ASP A 110 -0.32 -7.82 7.47
C ASP A 110 -0.53 -6.91 6.23
N ALA A 111 -0.32 -7.44 5.02
CA ALA A 111 -0.35 -6.65 3.80
C ALA A 111 -1.77 -6.55 3.21
N ILE A 112 -2.20 -5.34 2.87
CA ILE A 112 -3.61 -5.04 2.52
C ILE A 112 -3.75 -4.78 1.02
N CYS A 113 -2.94 -3.86 0.50
CA CYS A 113 -3.00 -3.47 -0.89
C CYS A 113 -1.66 -2.94 -1.36
N PHE A 114 -1.52 -2.82 -2.68
CA PHE A 114 -0.34 -2.23 -3.30
C PHE A 114 -0.71 -1.39 -4.52
N PHE A 115 0.16 -0.44 -4.85
CA PHE A 115 0.10 0.37 -6.05
C PHE A 115 1.09 -0.16 -7.07
N ASP A 116 0.64 -0.44 -8.29
CA ASP A 116 1.57 -0.70 -9.39
C ASP A 116 2.31 0.59 -9.75
N MET A 117 3.62 0.63 -9.48
CA MET A 117 4.45 1.79 -9.76
C MET A 117 5.13 1.69 -11.12
N THR A 118 5.04 0.56 -11.81
CA THR A 118 5.74 0.32 -13.08
C THR A 118 5.07 1.05 -14.25
N LEU A 119 5.83 1.33 -15.31
CA LEU A 119 5.32 2.07 -16.48
C LEU A 119 4.49 1.21 -17.44
N ASP A 120 4.57 -0.11 -17.33
CA ASP A 120 4.23 -1.09 -18.36
C ASP A 120 3.81 -2.44 -17.76
N ALA A 121 2.96 -2.40 -16.73
CA ALA A 121 2.33 -3.58 -16.13
C ALA A 121 3.30 -4.61 -15.53
N GLY A 122 4.36 -4.13 -14.89
CA GLY A 122 5.28 -4.90 -14.06
C GLY A 122 6.73 -4.92 -14.55
N VAL A 123 7.06 -4.28 -15.68
CA VAL A 123 8.35 -4.49 -16.34
C VAL A 123 9.38 -3.42 -15.97
N THR A 124 9.07 -2.15 -16.20
CA THR A 124 9.94 -0.99 -16.03
C THR A 124 9.67 -0.32 -14.68
N PRO A 125 10.62 -0.38 -13.73
CA PRO A 125 10.47 0.25 -12.43
C PRO A 125 10.54 1.78 -12.51
N VAL A 126 10.07 2.44 -11.46
CA VAL A 126 10.24 3.89 -11.25
C VAL A 126 11.47 4.16 -10.40
N SER A 127 12.07 5.33 -10.61
CA SER A 127 13.28 5.77 -9.91
C SER A 127 13.05 7.09 -9.19
N LEU A 128 13.39 7.12 -7.91
CA LEU A 128 13.42 8.34 -7.10
C LEU A 128 14.54 9.30 -7.51
N ARG A 129 15.48 8.85 -8.37
CA ARG A 129 16.52 9.72 -8.93
C ARG A 129 16.00 10.56 -10.08
N THR A 130 14.97 10.08 -10.77
CA THR A 130 14.41 10.73 -11.96
C THR A 130 13.36 11.77 -11.60
N GLY A 131 12.62 11.58 -10.52
CA GLY A 131 11.58 12.50 -10.06
C GLY A 131 11.08 12.18 -8.66
N GLU A 132 10.22 13.07 -8.17
CA GLU A 132 9.43 12.84 -6.95
C GLU A 132 8.34 11.79 -7.22
N ILE A 133 7.99 11.02 -6.19
CA ILE A 133 6.83 10.13 -6.18
C ILE A 133 5.82 10.69 -5.20
N ALA A 134 4.58 10.84 -5.64
CA ALA A 134 3.44 11.23 -4.81
C ALA A 134 2.29 10.26 -5.04
N LEU A 135 1.78 9.64 -3.96
CA LEU A 135 0.61 8.76 -4.03
C LEU A 135 -0.65 9.57 -3.77
N THR A 136 -1.25 10.08 -4.83
CA THR A 136 -2.49 10.85 -4.75
C THR A 136 -3.70 9.93 -4.73
N PHE A 137 -4.53 10.05 -3.71
CA PHE A 137 -5.77 9.28 -3.59
C PHE A 137 -6.98 10.10 -4.06
N SER A 138 -8.02 9.40 -4.49
CA SER A 138 -9.28 10.06 -4.79
C SER A 138 -9.93 10.59 -3.51
N ALA A 139 -10.81 11.59 -3.62
CA ALA A 139 -11.65 12.00 -2.50
C ALA A 139 -12.60 10.89 -2.01
N ALA A 140 -12.81 9.86 -2.84
CA ALA A 140 -13.57 8.67 -2.50
C ALA A 140 -12.73 7.61 -1.74
N GLY A 141 -11.49 7.93 -1.34
CA GLY A 141 -10.59 7.03 -0.63
C GLY A 141 -9.68 6.22 -1.54
N ILE A 142 -9.00 5.26 -0.92
CA ILE A 142 -8.09 4.27 -1.51
C ILE A 142 -8.88 3.05 -2.00
N PHE A 143 -9.75 2.48 -1.15
CA PHE A 143 -10.68 1.41 -1.53
C PHE A 143 -11.94 1.44 -0.67
N SER A 144 -13.00 0.78 -1.16
CA SER A 144 -14.25 0.58 -0.42
C SER A 144 -14.62 -0.89 -0.36
N LEU A 145 -15.21 -1.29 0.77
CA LEU A 145 -15.78 -2.62 1.00
C LEU A 145 -17.28 -2.48 1.17
N THR A 146 -18.05 -3.24 0.39
CA THR A 146 -19.52 -3.26 0.50
C THR A 146 -19.97 -4.53 1.18
N GLN A 147 -20.80 -4.38 2.21
CA GLN A 147 -21.53 -5.51 2.79
C GLN A 147 -22.64 -5.95 1.81
N VAL A 148 -22.56 -7.19 1.33
CA VAL A 148 -23.59 -7.84 0.49
C VAL A 148 -24.41 -8.84 1.28
#